data_AF-A0A933WV06-F1
#
_entry.id   AF-A0A933WV06-F1
#
_cell.length_a   1.000
_cell.length_b   1.000
_cell.length_c   1.000
_cell.angle_alpha   90.00
_cell.angle_beta   90.00
_cell.angle_gamma   90.00
#
_symmetry.space_group_name_H-M   'P 1'
#
loop_
_entity.id
_entity.type
_entity.pdbx_description
1 polymer ?
#
loop_
_entity_poly.entity_id
_entity_poly.type
_entity_poly.pdbx_seq_one_letter_code
_entity_poly.pdbx_strand_id
1 'polypeptide(L)'
;MRALTSLIAAIAIAASLVLTSGGPVAYASFHCIRIHAVLGSYNGNANIQFVELRMDAAAQQFVFGHTIQFRDAAGTLKATFTFPSSVANATLGDSILIATSEFNAAATGGAADFQFSGANTVGANGGDPLHPVQAPGGKVAFAQGFDNCDAGITVTAGEVDSLAYGAAAADFGTAGPALPAAAGNVKALRLGNLNVTPADNSTEYSLQPVSLSTFSVAPANLVVTLATPRNNGRVVLALPSLPGGVGGVASQPDQSLLPARTATASGGHRTAYALGAAAAALAALGIAALRRRRSLN
;
A
#
# COMPACT_ATOMS: atom_id res chain seq x y z
N MET A 1 43.44 -40.46 34.07
CA MET A 1 43.33 -39.03 33.68
C MET A 1 43.03 -38.80 32.19
N ARG A 2 43.39 -39.68 31.24
CA ARG A 2 43.07 -39.51 29.80
C ARG A 2 41.61 -39.82 29.39
N ALA A 3 40.84 -40.51 30.25
CA ALA A 3 39.42 -40.83 29.99
C ALA A 3 38.44 -39.72 30.39
N LEU A 4 38.87 -38.76 31.22
CA LEU A 4 38.03 -37.65 31.69
C LEU A 4 37.96 -36.48 30.68
N THR A 5 39.00 -36.33 29.85
CA THR A 5 39.10 -35.30 28.79
C THR A 5 38.21 -35.59 27.58
N SER A 6 37.90 -36.85 27.28
CA SER A 6 37.06 -37.24 26.13
C SER A 6 35.56 -37.07 26.38
N LEU A 7 35.12 -37.07 27.64
CA LEU A 7 33.71 -36.88 28.00
C LEU A 7 33.29 -35.39 27.93
N ILE A 8 34.22 -34.47 28.18
CA ILE A 8 33.97 -33.01 28.10
C ILE A 8 33.85 -32.54 26.64
N ALA A 9 34.59 -33.16 25.71
CA ALA A 9 34.50 -32.84 24.28
C ALA A 9 33.18 -33.30 23.64
N ALA A 10 32.57 -34.39 24.11
CA ALA A 10 31.31 -34.90 23.58
C ALA A 10 30.10 -34.04 24.00
N ILE A 11 30.13 -33.43 25.19
CA ILE A 11 29.05 -32.54 25.67
C ILE A 11 29.11 -31.17 24.98
N ALA A 12 30.28 -30.71 24.55
CA ALA A 12 30.43 -29.45 23.82
C ALA A 12 29.88 -29.49 22.38
N ILE A 13 29.85 -30.68 21.75
CA ILE A 13 29.35 -30.84 20.37
C ILE A 13 27.81 -31.03 20.34
N ALA A 14 27.21 -31.59 21.39
CA ALA A 14 25.75 -31.76 21.48
C ALA A 14 24.98 -30.46 21.79
N ALA A 15 25.64 -29.44 22.35
CA ALA A 15 25.02 -28.14 22.65
C ALA A 15 24.98 -27.17 21.46
N SER A 16 25.62 -27.52 20.33
CA SER A 16 25.72 -26.63 19.15
C SER A 16 24.66 -26.88 18.07
N LEU A 17 23.76 -27.86 18.28
CA LEU A 17 22.80 -28.33 17.26
C LEU A 17 21.33 -28.05 17.64
N VAL A 18 21.05 -26.96 18.35
CA VAL A 18 19.67 -26.52 18.69
C VAL A 18 19.51 -25.03 18.39
N LEU A 19 19.79 -24.61 17.15
CA LEU A 19 19.53 -23.23 16.68
C LEU A 19 18.97 -23.17 15.24
N THR A 20 18.55 -24.29 14.66
CA THR A 20 18.01 -24.31 13.27
C THR A 20 16.49 -24.36 13.17
N SER A 21 15.74 -24.28 14.28
CA SER A 21 14.27 -24.25 14.22
C SER A 21 13.77 -22.83 13.95
N GLY A 22 13.61 -22.52 12.67
CA GLY A 22 12.69 -21.49 12.18
C GLY A 22 12.87 -20.11 12.81
N GLY A 23 13.94 -19.41 12.41
CA GLY A 23 13.95 -17.96 12.57
C GLY A 23 12.63 -17.41 12.03
N PRO A 24 11.97 -16.47 12.71
CA PRO A 24 10.69 -15.93 12.25
C PRO A 24 10.87 -15.55 10.80
N VAL A 25 10.00 -16.09 9.94
CA VAL A 25 9.90 -15.63 8.55
C VAL A 25 9.81 -14.12 8.69
N ALA A 26 10.81 -13.39 8.19
CA ALA A 26 10.81 -11.94 8.32
C ALA A 26 9.60 -11.48 7.51
N TYR A 27 8.47 -11.29 8.19
CA TYR A 27 7.23 -10.83 7.58
C TYR A 27 7.60 -9.57 6.84
N ALA A 28 7.46 -9.64 5.52
CA ALA A 28 7.99 -8.63 4.66
C ALA A 28 7.24 -7.32 4.95
N SER A 29 7.98 -6.27 5.20
CA SER A 29 7.51 -4.99 5.75
C SER A 29 6.71 -4.15 4.74
N PHE A 30 5.68 -4.74 4.13
CA PHE A 30 4.72 -4.13 3.21
C PHE A 30 3.34 -4.83 3.19
N HIS A 31 3.17 -5.93 3.92
CA HIS A 31 1.96 -6.75 3.90
C HIS A 31 0.75 -6.16 4.66
N CYS A 32 0.92 -5.01 5.33
CA CYS A 32 -0.19 -4.20 5.86
C CYS A 32 -0.43 -2.96 4.97
N ILE A 33 -0.43 -3.09 3.64
CA ILE A 33 -0.74 -1.98 2.75
C ILE A 33 -2.08 -2.25 2.08
N ARG A 34 -2.96 -1.25 2.08
CA ARG A 34 -4.26 -1.27 1.39
C ARG A 34 -4.21 -0.42 0.13
N ILE A 35 -4.99 -0.78 -0.87
CA ILE A 35 -5.32 0.11 -1.99
C ILE A 35 -6.29 1.16 -1.47
N HIS A 36 -5.85 2.41 -1.35
CA HIS A 36 -6.69 3.49 -0.81
C HIS A 36 -7.58 4.13 -1.86
N ALA A 37 -7.07 4.30 -3.08
CA ALA A 37 -7.85 4.88 -4.17
C ALA A 37 -7.34 4.46 -5.55
N VAL A 38 -8.26 4.35 -6.51
CA VAL A 38 -7.96 4.11 -7.93
C VAL A 38 -8.75 5.09 -8.79
N LEU A 39 -8.06 5.72 -9.73
CA LEU A 39 -8.63 6.61 -10.74
C LEU A 39 -8.25 6.10 -12.13
N GLY A 40 -9.25 5.85 -12.98
CA GLY A 40 -9.03 5.39 -14.36
C GLY A 40 -9.16 6.49 -15.42
N SER A 41 -9.59 7.70 -15.04
CA SER A 41 -9.74 8.85 -15.93
C SER A 41 -10.04 10.12 -15.14
N TYR A 42 -9.79 11.30 -15.74
CA TYR A 42 -10.17 12.58 -15.14
C TYR A 42 -10.62 13.60 -16.18
N ASN A 43 -11.80 14.19 -15.97
CA ASN A 43 -12.37 15.32 -16.71
C ASN A 43 -12.27 15.18 -18.24
N GLY A 44 -12.69 14.04 -18.77
CA GLY A 44 -12.65 13.72 -20.20
C GLY A 44 -11.34 13.08 -20.68
N ASN A 45 -10.29 13.09 -19.86
CA ASN A 45 -8.99 12.51 -20.20
C ASN A 45 -8.82 11.12 -19.58
N ALA A 46 -8.83 10.08 -20.43
CA ALA A 46 -8.61 8.69 -20.01
C ALA A 46 -7.16 8.38 -19.61
N ASN A 47 -6.22 9.26 -19.97
CA ASN A 47 -4.80 9.08 -19.67
C ASN A 47 -4.43 9.59 -18.26
N ILE A 48 -5.29 10.36 -17.60
CA ILE A 48 -5.06 10.76 -16.21
C ILE A 48 -5.52 9.63 -15.29
N GLN A 49 -4.56 8.82 -14.86
CA GLN A 49 -4.79 7.68 -13.96
C GLN A 49 -3.86 7.71 -12.75
N PHE A 50 -4.32 7.12 -11.64
CA PHE A 50 -3.47 6.84 -10.48
C PHE A 50 -3.97 5.64 -9.67
N VAL A 51 -3.04 5.07 -8.90
CA VAL A 51 -3.30 4.16 -7.78
C VAL A 51 -2.63 4.75 -6.54
N GLU A 52 -3.39 4.89 -5.46
CA GLU A 52 -2.86 5.27 -4.16
C GLU A 52 -2.88 4.05 -3.24
N LEU A 53 -1.73 3.71 -2.70
CA LEU A 53 -1.59 2.72 -1.63
C LEU A 53 -1.48 3.43 -0.28
N ARG A 54 -1.90 2.77 0.80
CA ARG A 54 -1.85 3.32 2.15
C ARG A 54 -1.39 2.29 3.16
N MET A 55 -0.47 2.71 4.02
CA MET A 55 0.11 1.88 5.05
C MET A 55 -0.84 1.78 6.24
N ASP A 56 -1.29 0.58 6.57
CA ASP A 56 -2.15 0.31 7.73
C ASP A 56 -1.38 -0.26 8.93
N ALA A 57 -0.05 -0.31 8.80
CA ALA A 57 0.88 -0.39 9.92
C ALA A 57 2.06 0.55 9.68
N ALA A 58 2.87 0.78 10.71
CA ALA A 58 4.15 1.46 10.52
C ALA A 58 5.17 0.52 9.84
N ALA A 59 6.26 1.10 9.36
CA ALA A 59 7.36 0.42 8.68
C ALA A 59 6.93 -0.37 7.42
N GLN A 60 5.96 0.13 6.65
CA GLN A 60 5.48 -0.52 5.42
C GLN A 60 6.14 0.04 4.14
N GLN A 61 7.31 0.67 4.24
CA GLN A 61 7.92 1.41 3.11
C GLN A 61 8.70 0.54 2.12
N PHE A 62 8.98 -0.71 2.47
CA PHE A 62 9.90 -1.58 1.74
C PHE A 62 9.21 -2.27 0.56
N VAL A 63 8.81 -1.48 -0.44
CA VAL A 63 8.07 -1.96 -1.61
C VAL A 63 8.93 -2.28 -2.84
N PHE A 64 10.25 -2.08 -2.79
CA PHE A 64 11.14 -2.31 -3.95
C PHE A 64 11.01 -3.73 -4.51
N GLY A 65 10.82 -3.85 -5.82
CA GLY A 65 10.68 -5.14 -6.51
C GLY A 65 9.30 -5.80 -6.37
N HIS A 66 8.42 -5.27 -5.52
CA HIS A 66 7.03 -5.72 -5.46
C HIS A 66 6.22 -5.16 -6.64
N THR A 67 5.02 -5.70 -6.85
CA THR A 67 4.26 -5.41 -8.07
C THR A 67 2.83 -4.98 -7.80
N ILE A 68 2.30 -4.19 -8.74
CA ILE A 68 0.86 -3.98 -8.91
C ILE A 68 0.46 -4.62 -10.25
N GLN A 69 -0.53 -5.50 -10.23
CA GLN A 69 -1.12 -6.08 -11.43
C GLN A 69 -2.43 -5.41 -11.77
N PHE A 70 -2.65 -5.20 -13.07
CA PHE A 70 -3.86 -4.61 -13.61
C PHE A 70 -4.54 -5.62 -14.51
N ARG A 71 -5.82 -5.88 -14.26
CA ARG A 71 -6.64 -6.83 -15.01
C ARG A 71 -7.90 -6.16 -15.53
N ASP A 72 -8.38 -6.62 -16.67
CA ASP A 72 -9.68 -6.22 -17.19
C ASP A 72 -10.84 -6.89 -16.43
N ALA A 73 -12.07 -6.56 -16.81
CA ALA A 73 -13.27 -7.12 -16.18
C ALA A 73 -13.40 -8.66 -16.33
N ALA A 74 -12.73 -9.26 -17.33
CA ALA A 74 -12.69 -10.71 -17.50
C ALA A 74 -11.58 -11.38 -16.68
N GLY A 75 -10.75 -10.60 -15.97
CA GLY A 75 -9.62 -11.09 -15.18
C GLY A 75 -8.33 -11.27 -15.98
N THR A 76 -8.30 -10.87 -17.26
CA THR A 76 -7.11 -10.96 -18.12
C THR A 76 -6.08 -9.94 -17.66
N LEU A 77 -4.83 -10.38 -17.48
CA LEU A 77 -3.72 -9.48 -17.14
C LEU A 77 -3.46 -8.48 -18.27
N LYS A 78 -3.44 -7.19 -17.95
CA LYS A 78 -3.24 -6.08 -18.88
C LYS A 78 -1.91 -5.36 -18.67
N ALA A 79 -1.46 -5.24 -17.43
CA ALA A 79 -0.16 -4.66 -17.14
C ALA A 79 0.36 -5.13 -15.77
N THR A 80 1.67 -5.08 -15.59
CA THR A 80 2.34 -5.27 -14.29
C THR A 80 3.31 -4.12 -14.07
N PHE A 81 3.06 -3.34 -13.03
CA PHE A 81 3.98 -2.33 -12.52
C PHE A 81 4.89 -2.96 -11.46
N THR A 82 6.18 -2.66 -11.49
CA THR A 82 7.17 -3.09 -10.50
C THR A 82 7.77 -1.86 -9.83
N PHE A 83 7.78 -1.82 -8.50
CA PHE A 83 8.32 -0.70 -7.75
C PHE A 83 9.84 -0.56 -7.96
N PRO A 84 10.32 0.57 -8.50
CA PRO A 84 11.74 0.77 -8.79
C PRO A 84 12.57 1.11 -7.54
N SER A 85 11.92 1.50 -6.43
CA SER A 85 12.56 1.73 -5.14
C SER A 85 11.55 1.62 -3.99
N SER A 86 12.04 1.64 -2.75
CA SER A 86 11.24 1.89 -1.55
C SER A 86 10.98 3.39 -1.37
N VAL A 87 10.02 3.74 -0.51
CA VAL A 87 9.72 5.14 -0.13
C VAL A 87 10.33 5.50 1.23
N ALA A 88 10.39 6.79 1.56
CA ALA A 88 11.08 7.27 2.76
C ALA A 88 10.21 7.22 4.02
N ASN A 89 8.96 7.69 3.93
CA ASN A 89 8.04 7.77 5.06
C ASN A 89 7.28 6.47 5.23
N ALA A 90 7.16 6.04 6.48
CA ALA A 90 6.66 4.72 6.86
C ALA A 90 5.77 4.72 8.10
N THR A 91 5.12 5.84 8.42
CA THR A 91 4.19 5.93 9.55
C THR A 91 2.84 5.32 9.18
N LEU A 92 2.11 4.81 10.16
CA LEU A 92 0.72 4.41 9.99
C LEU A 92 -0.08 5.54 9.31
N GLY A 93 -0.75 5.20 8.21
CA GLY A 93 -1.52 6.11 7.40
C GLY A 93 -0.72 6.92 6.39
N ASP A 94 0.59 6.73 6.24
CA ASP A 94 1.33 7.28 5.08
C ASP A 94 0.85 6.61 3.78
N SER A 95 0.94 7.34 2.67
CA SER A 95 0.52 6.86 1.34
C SER A 95 1.72 6.65 0.41
N ILE A 96 1.49 5.89 -0.66
CA ILE A 96 2.36 5.81 -1.84
C ILE A 96 1.47 6.06 -3.05
N LEU A 97 1.77 7.10 -3.82
CA LEU A 97 1.04 7.47 -5.02
C LEU A 97 1.80 7.03 -6.27
N ILE A 98 1.14 6.25 -7.11
CA ILE A 98 1.63 5.83 -8.42
C ILE A 98 0.71 6.42 -9.47
N ALA A 99 1.23 7.18 -10.42
CA ALA A 99 0.39 7.87 -11.39
C ALA A 99 0.98 7.92 -12.80
N THR A 100 0.17 8.40 -13.73
CA THR A 100 0.55 8.66 -15.13
C THR A 100 1.37 9.95 -15.26
N SER A 101 2.08 10.13 -16.37
CA SER A 101 2.73 11.41 -16.70
C SER A 101 1.72 12.56 -16.78
N GLU A 102 0.56 12.28 -17.35
CA GLU A 102 -0.55 13.21 -17.55
C GLU A 102 -1.14 13.66 -16.22
N PHE A 103 -1.23 12.75 -15.25
CA PHE A 103 -1.55 13.12 -13.87
C PHE A 103 -0.52 14.11 -13.32
N ASN A 104 0.78 13.83 -13.42
CA ASN A 104 1.82 14.73 -12.89
C ASN A 104 1.82 16.10 -13.59
N ALA A 105 1.48 16.14 -14.88
CA ALA A 105 1.36 17.38 -15.64
C ALA A 105 0.11 18.20 -15.24
N ALA A 106 -0.98 17.53 -14.87
CA ALA A 106 -2.24 18.16 -14.49
C ALA A 106 -2.29 18.53 -12.99
N ALA A 107 -1.62 17.76 -12.13
CA ALA A 107 -1.68 17.93 -10.69
C ALA A 107 -0.90 19.17 -10.21
N THR A 108 -1.35 19.73 -9.09
CA THR A 108 -0.65 20.82 -8.39
C THR A 108 -0.32 20.39 -6.96
N GLY A 109 0.75 20.97 -6.41
CA GLY A 109 1.22 20.67 -5.06
C GLY A 109 2.30 19.60 -4.94
N GLY A 110 2.75 19.03 -6.05
CA GLY A 110 3.81 18.02 -6.08
C GLY A 110 3.62 17.04 -7.23
N ALA A 111 4.32 15.92 -7.16
CA ALA A 111 4.20 14.80 -8.08
C ALA A 111 3.84 13.51 -7.31
N ALA A 112 3.42 12.49 -8.05
CA ALA A 112 3.36 11.12 -7.55
C ALA A 112 4.75 10.60 -7.13
N ASP A 113 4.77 9.65 -6.20
CA ASP A 113 6.02 9.03 -5.74
C ASP A 113 6.65 8.19 -6.85
N PHE A 114 5.81 7.56 -7.66
CA PHE A 114 6.21 6.79 -8.83
C PHE A 114 5.36 7.14 -10.04
N GLN A 115 5.95 7.03 -11.23
CA GLN A 115 5.25 7.17 -12.49
C GLN A 115 5.12 5.81 -13.20
N PHE A 116 3.98 5.53 -13.81
CA PHE A 116 3.88 4.46 -14.80
C PHE A 116 4.74 4.80 -16.01
N SER A 117 5.61 3.88 -16.42
CA SER A 117 6.52 4.06 -17.55
C SER A 117 6.89 2.72 -18.17
N GLY A 118 7.44 2.72 -19.38
CA GLY A 118 7.97 1.49 -19.98
C GLY A 118 9.18 0.90 -19.23
N ALA A 119 9.80 1.63 -18.30
CA ALA A 119 10.93 1.14 -17.51
C ALA A 119 10.50 0.29 -16.31
N ASN A 120 9.29 0.49 -15.80
CA ASN A 120 8.78 -0.14 -14.59
C ASN A 120 7.40 -0.77 -14.75
N THR A 121 6.71 -0.55 -15.88
CA THR A 121 5.43 -1.18 -16.22
C THR A 121 5.56 -1.98 -17.50
N VAL A 122 5.21 -3.27 -17.44
CA VAL A 122 5.17 -4.16 -18.60
C VAL A 122 3.72 -4.42 -18.98
N GLY A 123 3.35 -4.12 -20.23
CA GLY A 123 2.04 -4.43 -20.78
C GLY A 123 1.90 -5.92 -21.09
N ALA A 124 0.68 -6.44 -20.97
CA ALA A 124 0.32 -7.83 -21.26
C ALA A 124 -1.01 -7.88 -22.02
N ASN A 125 -1.18 -8.88 -22.90
CA ASN A 125 -2.42 -9.11 -23.64
C ASN A 125 -3.00 -7.83 -24.28
N GLY A 126 -2.15 -6.99 -24.88
CA GLY A 126 -2.53 -5.71 -25.48
C GLY A 126 -2.96 -4.62 -24.50
N GLY A 127 -2.52 -4.67 -23.23
CA GLY A 127 -2.69 -3.56 -22.29
C GLY A 127 -1.59 -2.51 -22.44
N ASP A 128 -1.96 -1.26 -22.19
CA ASP A 128 -1.06 -0.11 -22.26
C ASP A 128 -0.26 0.02 -20.94
N PRO A 129 1.09 -0.10 -20.97
CA PRO A 129 1.92 0.08 -19.78
C PRO A 129 1.95 1.52 -19.25
N LEU A 130 1.60 2.52 -20.07
CA LEU A 130 1.57 3.92 -19.66
C LEU A 130 0.24 4.29 -19.00
N HIS A 131 -0.85 3.58 -19.34
CA HIS A 131 -2.20 3.81 -18.83
C HIS A 131 -2.86 2.49 -18.35
N PRO A 132 -2.32 1.86 -17.30
CA PRO A 132 -2.64 0.47 -16.99
C PRO A 132 -4.00 0.27 -16.30
N VAL A 133 -4.60 1.30 -15.73
CA VAL A 133 -5.90 1.19 -15.03
C VAL A 133 -7.01 0.92 -16.05
N GLN A 134 -7.72 -0.19 -15.88
CA GLN A 134 -8.83 -0.56 -16.75
C GLN A 134 -10.12 0.10 -16.27
N ALA A 135 -10.93 0.63 -17.18
CA ALA A 135 -12.23 1.22 -16.90
C ALA A 135 -13.22 0.87 -18.03
N PRO A 136 -14.54 0.72 -17.75
CA PRO A 136 -15.20 0.98 -16.48
C PRO A 136 -15.07 -0.16 -15.44
N GLY A 137 -14.63 -1.35 -15.85
CA GLY A 137 -14.45 -2.51 -14.97
C GLY A 137 -13.04 -3.08 -15.05
N GLY A 138 -12.55 -3.61 -13.94
CA GLY A 138 -11.20 -4.15 -13.84
C GLY A 138 -10.85 -4.55 -12.41
N LYS A 139 -9.60 -5.01 -12.24
CA LYS A 139 -9.03 -5.33 -10.93
C LYS A 139 -7.61 -4.78 -10.83
N VAL A 140 -7.30 -4.16 -9.69
CA VAL A 140 -5.95 -3.76 -9.29
C VAL A 140 -5.54 -4.64 -8.11
N ALA A 141 -4.43 -5.35 -8.23
CA ALA A 141 -3.93 -6.27 -7.21
C ALA A 141 -2.52 -5.87 -6.78
N PHE A 142 -2.28 -5.73 -5.48
CA PHE A 142 -0.98 -5.39 -4.91
C PHE A 142 -0.30 -6.63 -4.30
N ALA A 143 0.96 -6.83 -4.67
CA ALA A 143 1.85 -7.86 -4.15
C ALA A 143 1.22 -9.27 -4.15
N GLN A 144 0.87 -9.76 -5.35
CA GLN A 144 0.46 -11.15 -5.54
C GLN A 144 1.59 -12.13 -5.18
N GLY A 145 1.23 -13.27 -4.61
CA GLY A 145 2.10 -14.24 -3.96
C GLY A 145 2.40 -13.97 -2.47
N PHE A 146 1.82 -12.95 -1.84
CA PHE A 146 2.06 -12.58 -0.44
C PHE A 146 0.77 -12.51 0.36
N ASP A 147 0.82 -12.96 1.62
CA ASP A 147 -0.29 -12.85 2.55
C ASP A 147 -0.45 -11.40 3.05
N ASN A 148 -1.68 -10.99 3.33
CA ASN A 148 -1.96 -9.78 4.10
C ASN A 148 -1.47 -9.96 5.56
N CYS A 149 -1.33 -8.88 6.31
CA CYS A 149 -0.99 -8.92 7.74
C CYS A 149 -2.09 -9.40 8.68
N ASP A 150 -3.26 -9.77 8.16
CA ASP A 150 -4.17 -10.67 8.83
C ASP A 150 -3.82 -12.13 8.55
N ALA A 151 -3.11 -12.77 9.48
CA ALA A 151 -2.75 -14.19 9.39
C ALA A 151 -3.96 -15.14 9.34
N GLY A 152 -5.18 -14.65 9.63
CA GLY A 152 -6.41 -15.42 9.55
C GLY A 152 -7.02 -15.50 8.14
N ILE A 153 -6.50 -14.73 7.18
CA ILE A 153 -7.04 -14.67 5.81
C ILE A 153 -6.01 -15.20 4.83
N THR A 154 -6.28 -16.40 4.33
CA THR A 154 -5.62 -16.93 3.15
C THR A 154 -6.48 -16.62 1.93
N VAL A 155 -6.13 -15.56 1.19
CA VAL A 155 -6.76 -15.28 -0.10
C VAL A 155 -6.20 -16.26 -1.12
N THR A 156 -7.07 -16.88 -1.92
CA THR A 156 -6.61 -17.83 -2.95
C THR A 156 -5.87 -17.05 -4.04
N ALA A 157 -4.59 -17.41 -4.27
CA ALA A 157 -3.52 -16.69 -5.00
C ALA A 157 -2.58 -15.78 -4.16
N GLY A 158 -2.93 -15.49 -2.89
CA GLY A 158 -2.11 -14.74 -1.93
C GLY A 158 -1.82 -13.32 -2.38
N GLU A 159 -2.75 -12.38 -2.24
CA GLU A 159 -2.49 -10.97 -2.52
C GLU A 159 -2.58 -10.18 -1.22
N VAL A 160 -1.72 -9.16 -1.07
CA VAL A 160 -1.75 -8.28 0.11
C VAL A 160 -3.07 -7.50 0.14
N ASP A 161 -3.46 -6.92 -0.99
CA ASP A 161 -4.78 -6.30 -1.18
C ASP A 161 -5.16 -6.32 -2.66
N SER A 162 -6.46 -6.33 -2.94
CA SER A 162 -6.99 -6.35 -4.30
C SER A 162 -8.34 -5.64 -4.38
N LEU A 163 -8.46 -4.76 -5.36
CA LEU A 163 -9.64 -3.96 -5.61
C LEU A 163 -10.22 -4.32 -6.98
N ALA A 164 -11.29 -5.10 -6.97
CA ALA A 164 -12.11 -5.38 -8.13
C ALA A 164 -13.29 -4.41 -8.20
N TYR A 165 -13.65 -3.97 -9.40
CA TYR A 165 -14.72 -3.01 -9.63
C TYR A 165 -15.44 -3.24 -10.95
N GLY A 166 -16.69 -2.77 -11.02
CA GLY A 166 -17.58 -3.02 -12.14
C GLY A 166 -17.93 -4.50 -12.24
N ALA A 167 -17.73 -5.11 -13.41
CA ALA A 167 -18.05 -6.51 -13.66
C ALA A 167 -16.89 -7.48 -13.33
N ALA A 168 -15.78 -7.00 -12.76
CA ALA A 168 -14.63 -7.84 -12.44
C ALA A 168 -14.92 -8.79 -11.26
N ALA A 169 -14.37 -9.99 -11.30
CA ALA A 169 -14.40 -10.90 -10.15
C ALA A 169 -13.56 -10.33 -8.99
N ALA A 170 -14.14 -10.31 -7.80
CA ALA A 170 -13.49 -9.84 -6.58
C ALA A 170 -12.83 -10.98 -5.81
N ASP A 171 -11.65 -10.73 -5.27
CA ASP A 171 -11.03 -11.67 -4.31
C ASP A 171 -11.55 -11.43 -2.88
N PHE A 172 -12.06 -10.21 -2.60
CA PHE A 172 -12.67 -9.81 -1.34
C PHE A 172 -14.14 -9.40 -1.56
N GLY A 173 -15.06 -10.26 -1.10
CA GLY A 173 -16.50 -10.04 -1.18
C GLY A 173 -16.99 -9.87 -2.62
N THR A 174 -17.63 -8.73 -2.91
CA THR A 174 -18.15 -8.41 -4.25
C THR A 174 -17.48 -7.16 -4.82
N ALA A 175 -17.56 -6.97 -6.13
CA ALA A 175 -16.88 -5.88 -6.80
C ALA A 175 -17.43 -4.51 -6.37
N GLY A 176 -16.52 -3.53 -6.24
CA GLY A 176 -16.85 -2.13 -6.05
C GLY A 176 -17.60 -1.53 -7.24
N PRO A 177 -18.20 -0.33 -7.08
CA PRO A 177 -18.76 0.42 -8.20
C PRO A 177 -17.78 0.56 -9.38
N ALA A 178 -18.28 0.42 -10.60
CA ALA A 178 -17.50 0.68 -11.81
C ALA A 178 -16.85 2.07 -11.79
N LEU A 179 -15.62 2.17 -12.31
CA LEU A 179 -14.97 3.44 -12.53
C LEU A 179 -15.76 4.24 -13.58
N PRO A 180 -15.98 5.56 -13.38
CA PRO A 180 -16.73 6.35 -14.34
C PRO A 180 -16.02 6.41 -15.69
N ALA A 181 -16.81 6.52 -16.76
CA ALA A 181 -16.30 6.87 -18.08
C ALA A 181 -15.59 8.23 -18.03
N ALA A 182 -14.62 8.45 -18.93
CA ALA A 182 -13.76 9.63 -18.87
C ALA A 182 -14.53 10.95 -18.85
N ALA A 183 -15.58 11.09 -19.66
CA ALA A 183 -16.36 12.31 -19.77
C ALA A 183 -16.93 12.77 -18.41
N GLY A 184 -16.47 13.93 -17.94
CA GLY A 184 -16.93 14.54 -16.69
C GLY A 184 -16.52 13.81 -15.40
N ASN A 185 -15.64 12.81 -15.48
CA ASN A 185 -15.20 12.09 -14.27
C ASN A 185 -14.32 12.98 -13.39
N VAL A 186 -14.74 13.20 -12.14
CA VAL A 186 -13.93 13.87 -11.11
C VAL A 186 -13.77 12.99 -9.86
N LYS A 187 -14.07 11.69 -9.98
CA LYS A 187 -14.17 10.77 -8.86
C LYS A 187 -13.21 9.60 -9.00
N ALA A 188 -12.53 9.28 -7.92
CA ALA A 188 -11.79 8.03 -7.74
C ALA A 188 -12.67 7.03 -6.98
N LEU A 189 -12.47 5.75 -7.24
CA LEU A 189 -12.97 4.71 -6.34
C LEU A 189 -12.07 4.71 -5.10
N ARG A 190 -12.62 5.08 -3.95
CA ARG A 190 -11.86 5.34 -2.72
C ARG A 190 -12.35 4.49 -1.57
N LEU A 191 -11.40 3.95 -0.82
CA LEU A 191 -11.60 3.24 0.42
C LEU A 191 -12.22 4.17 1.50
N GLY A 192 -13.32 3.74 2.10
CA GLY A 192 -14.10 4.51 3.07
C GLY A 192 -13.74 4.24 4.52
N ASN A 193 -13.03 3.15 4.81
CA ASN A 193 -12.55 2.78 6.14
C ASN A 193 -11.11 2.27 6.07
N LEU A 194 -10.31 2.49 7.12
CA LEU A 194 -8.92 2.01 7.17
C LEU A 194 -8.85 0.73 8.00
N ASN A 195 -9.67 -0.25 7.66
CA ASN A 195 -9.56 -1.56 8.29
C ASN A 195 -8.33 -2.28 7.73
N VAL A 196 -7.58 -2.94 8.61
CA VAL A 196 -6.40 -3.74 8.23
C VAL A 196 -6.77 -4.84 7.24
N THR A 197 -7.94 -5.42 7.48
CA THR A 197 -8.44 -6.60 6.79
C THR A 197 -9.42 -6.19 5.68
N PRO A 198 -9.10 -6.41 4.41
CA PRO A 198 -10.07 -6.30 3.32
C PRO A 198 -11.17 -7.35 3.50
N ALA A 199 -12.42 -6.96 3.30
CA ALA A 199 -13.58 -7.83 3.49
C ALA A 199 -14.48 -7.86 2.26
N ASP A 200 -14.90 -6.71 1.75
CA ASP A 200 -15.82 -6.62 0.60
C ASP A 200 -15.66 -5.28 -0.12
N ASN A 201 -15.16 -5.33 -1.36
CA ASN A 201 -14.89 -4.15 -2.16
C ASN A 201 -16.14 -3.29 -2.40
N SER A 202 -17.34 -3.88 -2.47
CA SER A 202 -18.61 -3.15 -2.67
C SER A 202 -19.04 -2.29 -1.48
N THR A 203 -18.63 -2.67 -0.27
CA THR A 203 -19.01 -1.97 0.97
C THR A 203 -17.90 -1.06 1.48
N GLU A 204 -16.65 -1.41 1.19
CA GLU A 204 -15.48 -0.65 1.61
C GLU A 204 -15.18 0.52 0.66
N TYR A 205 -15.50 0.41 -0.64
CA TYR A 205 -15.16 1.43 -1.63
C TYR A 205 -16.37 2.14 -2.18
N SER A 206 -16.21 3.45 -2.40
CA SER A 206 -17.23 4.29 -3.05
C SER A 206 -16.59 5.32 -3.97
N LEU A 207 -17.35 5.81 -4.95
CA LEU A 207 -16.90 6.87 -5.83
C LEU A 207 -16.89 8.21 -5.08
N GLN A 208 -15.71 8.78 -4.90
CA GLN A 208 -15.47 10.00 -4.13
C GLN A 208 -14.73 11.03 -4.97
N PRO A 209 -15.04 12.32 -4.85
CA PRO A 209 -14.29 13.37 -5.54
C PRO A 209 -12.80 13.31 -5.16
N VAL A 210 -11.93 13.51 -6.16
CA VAL A 210 -10.50 13.80 -5.91
C VAL A 210 -10.35 15.22 -5.35
N SER A 211 -9.24 15.49 -4.66
CA SER A 211 -9.00 16.81 -4.09
C SER A 211 -8.82 17.87 -5.19
N LEU A 212 -9.44 19.03 -4.96
CA LEU A 212 -9.27 20.24 -5.79
C LEU A 212 -8.30 21.25 -5.14
N SER A 213 -7.78 20.94 -3.95
CA SER A 213 -6.84 21.81 -3.23
C SER A 213 -5.64 21.02 -2.70
N THR A 214 -4.49 21.69 -2.65
CA THR A 214 -3.25 21.12 -2.10
C THR A 214 -3.14 21.45 -0.62
N PHE A 215 -2.77 20.46 0.19
CA PHE A 215 -2.41 20.68 1.59
C PHE A 215 -1.51 19.56 2.13
N SER A 216 -0.72 19.89 3.15
CA SER A 216 0.05 18.89 3.89
C SER A 216 -0.78 18.28 5.02
N VAL A 217 -0.70 16.96 5.17
CA VAL A 217 -1.37 16.23 6.26
C VAL A 217 -0.39 16.12 7.43
N ALA A 218 -0.76 16.68 8.58
CA ALA A 218 0.01 16.52 9.80
C ALA A 218 0.08 15.04 10.23
N PRO A 219 1.18 14.58 10.84
CA PRO A 219 1.34 13.17 11.24
C PRO A 219 0.17 12.63 12.09
N ALA A 220 -0.36 13.44 13.00
CA ALA A 220 -1.49 13.08 13.85
C ALA A 220 -2.80 12.83 13.08
N ASN A 221 -2.92 13.40 11.87
CA ASN A 221 -4.11 13.30 11.03
C ASN A 221 -4.00 12.20 9.97
N LEU A 222 -2.86 11.53 9.86
CA LEU A 222 -2.62 10.52 8.82
C LEU A 222 -3.59 9.35 8.86
N VAL A 223 -4.20 9.04 10.00
CA VAL A 223 -5.16 7.93 10.13
C VAL A 223 -6.62 8.33 9.94
N VAL A 224 -6.91 9.63 9.92
CA VAL A 224 -8.30 10.14 9.78
C VAL A 224 -8.52 10.84 8.45
N THR A 225 -7.47 11.39 7.82
CA THR A 225 -7.61 12.07 6.54
C THR A 225 -7.77 11.06 5.40
N LEU A 226 -8.93 11.06 4.76
CA LEU A 226 -9.21 10.22 3.57
C LEU A 226 -9.05 11.00 2.25
N ALA A 227 -8.53 12.23 2.28
CA ALA A 227 -8.30 13.00 1.07
C ALA A 227 -7.26 12.32 0.17
N THR A 228 -7.53 12.33 -1.13
CA THR A 228 -6.77 11.67 -2.19
C THR A 228 -6.78 12.59 -3.42
N PRO A 229 -5.78 12.57 -4.30
CA PRO A 229 -4.54 11.78 -4.25
C PRO A 229 -3.54 12.32 -3.22
N ARG A 230 -2.85 11.43 -2.50
CA ARG A 230 -1.81 11.80 -1.52
C ARG A 230 -0.50 11.02 -1.74
N ASN A 231 0.61 11.72 -1.83
CA ASN A 231 1.94 11.12 -1.96
C ASN A 231 2.61 10.79 -0.62
N ASN A 232 3.77 10.14 -0.65
CA ASN A 232 4.53 9.76 0.54
C ASN A 232 5.11 10.96 1.28
N GLY A 233 5.23 12.12 0.62
CA GLY A 233 5.53 13.41 1.25
C GLY A 233 4.40 13.98 2.12
N ARG A 234 3.30 13.24 2.32
CA ARG A 234 2.11 13.64 3.08
C ARG A 234 1.39 14.85 2.50
N VAL A 235 1.59 15.11 1.21
CA VAL A 235 0.90 16.18 0.50
C VAL A 235 -0.27 15.59 -0.25
N VAL A 236 -1.46 16.12 -0.01
CA VAL A 236 -2.62 15.90 -0.88
C VAL A 236 -2.44 16.79 -2.09
N LEU A 237 -2.39 16.18 -3.27
CA LEU A 237 -2.25 16.88 -4.55
C LEU A 237 -3.64 17.29 -5.04
N ALA A 238 -3.71 18.44 -5.69
CA ALA A 238 -4.94 18.90 -6.35
C ALA A 238 -4.94 18.50 -7.81
N LEU A 239 -6.04 17.93 -8.28
CA LEU A 239 -6.36 17.86 -9.71
C LEU A 239 -7.37 18.97 -10.00
N PRO A 240 -6.93 20.12 -10.55
CA PRO A 240 -7.85 21.20 -10.90
C PRO A 240 -8.69 20.81 -12.10
N SER A 241 -9.88 21.40 -12.22
CA SER A 241 -10.70 21.28 -13.43
C SER A 241 -9.90 21.76 -14.64
N LEU A 242 -9.80 20.92 -15.67
CA LEU A 242 -9.16 21.33 -16.93
C LEU A 242 -10.02 22.44 -17.59
N PRO A 243 -9.41 23.51 -18.11
CA PRO A 243 -10.13 24.53 -18.87
C PRO A 243 -10.89 23.88 -20.03
N GLY A 244 -12.22 23.88 -19.98
CA GLY A 244 -13.09 23.27 -21.01
C GLY A 244 -13.92 22.07 -20.57
N GLY A 245 -13.78 21.59 -19.33
CA GLY A 245 -14.72 20.62 -18.74
C GLY A 245 -16.07 21.29 -18.46
N VAL A 246 -17.15 20.78 -19.03
CA VAL A 246 -18.51 21.32 -18.84
C VAL A 246 -18.86 21.26 -17.35
N GLY A 247 -18.97 22.44 -16.74
CA GLY A 247 -19.03 22.65 -15.30
C GLY A 247 -20.18 21.93 -14.60
N GLY A 248 -19.83 20.91 -13.83
CA GLY A 248 -20.56 20.53 -12.63
C GLY A 248 -19.68 20.89 -11.44
N VAL A 249 -19.81 22.11 -10.91
CA VAL A 249 -19.06 22.54 -9.73
C VAL A 249 -19.58 21.73 -8.55
N ALA A 250 -18.94 20.61 -8.23
CA ALA A 250 -19.16 19.94 -6.97
C ALA A 250 -18.61 20.85 -5.87
N SER A 251 -19.49 21.61 -5.22
CA SER A 251 -19.16 22.39 -4.04
C SER A 251 -18.47 21.48 -3.02
N GLN A 252 -17.23 21.83 -2.69
CA GLN A 252 -16.40 21.14 -1.72
C GLN A 252 -17.17 21.04 -0.40
N PRO A 253 -17.30 19.84 0.23
CA PRO A 253 -17.83 19.78 1.58
C PRO A 253 -16.88 20.57 2.49
N ASP A 254 -17.41 21.60 3.14
CA ASP A 254 -16.70 22.38 4.14
C ASP A 254 -16.21 21.46 5.25
N GLN A 255 -14.92 21.12 5.21
CA GLN A 255 -14.29 20.26 6.22
C GLN A 255 -13.97 21.01 7.51
N SER A 256 -14.20 22.34 7.58
CA SER A 256 -14.06 23.10 8.82
C SER A 256 -15.20 22.84 9.82
N LEU A 257 -16.27 22.18 9.37
CA LEU A 257 -17.46 21.88 10.19
C LEU A 257 -17.61 20.40 10.58
N LEU A 258 -16.64 19.53 10.29
CA LEU A 258 -16.67 18.18 10.83
C LEU A 258 -16.36 18.24 12.33
N PRO A 259 -17.31 17.91 13.23
CA PRO A 259 -17.01 17.84 14.65
C PRO A 259 -15.89 16.83 14.84
N ALA A 260 -14.91 17.15 15.69
CA ALA A 260 -13.86 16.23 16.08
C ALA A 260 -14.51 14.90 16.49
N ARG A 261 -14.47 13.90 15.59
CA ARG A 261 -14.98 12.57 15.91
C ARG A 261 -14.08 12.04 17.01
N THR A 262 -14.63 11.94 18.21
CA THR A 262 -14.03 11.20 19.31
C THR A 262 -13.81 9.78 18.80
N ALA A 263 -12.55 9.45 18.51
CA ALA A 263 -12.17 8.11 18.10
C ALA A 263 -12.48 7.17 19.27
N THR A 264 -13.59 6.44 19.18
CA THR A 264 -13.84 5.31 20.07
C THR A 264 -12.80 4.26 19.71
N ALA A 265 -11.72 4.20 20.48
CA ALA A 265 -10.71 3.17 20.34
C ALA A 265 -11.37 1.81 20.63
N SER A 266 -11.73 1.05 19.58
CA SER A 266 -12.03 -0.37 19.73
C SER A 266 -10.71 -1.07 20.07
N GLY A 267 -10.53 -1.34 21.37
CA GLY A 267 -9.38 -2.05 21.91
C GLY A 267 -9.42 -3.54 21.59
N GLY A 268 -9.11 -3.91 20.35
CA GLY A 268 -8.87 -5.30 19.96
C GLY A 268 -7.63 -5.37 19.06
N HIS A 269 -6.65 -6.19 19.43
CA HIS A 269 -5.50 -6.59 18.61
C HIS A 269 -4.31 -5.63 18.44
N ARG A 270 -3.85 -4.96 19.51
CA ARG A 270 -2.55 -4.25 19.52
C ARG A 270 -1.37 -5.01 20.13
N THR A 271 -1.56 -6.26 20.58
CA THR A 271 -0.55 -6.97 21.39
C THR A 271 0.54 -7.71 20.59
N ALA A 272 0.51 -7.77 19.26
CA ALA A 272 1.47 -8.57 18.50
C ALA A 272 2.72 -7.80 17.97
N TYR A 273 2.66 -6.49 17.77
CA TYR A 273 3.70 -5.78 16.98
C TYR A 273 4.77 -5.01 17.80
N ALA A 274 4.59 -4.87 19.12
CA ALA A 274 5.59 -4.19 19.97
C ALA A 274 6.85 -5.04 20.25
N LEU A 275 6.82 -6.35 20.01
CA LEU A 275 7.94 -7.26 20.29
C LEU A 275 9.02 -7.25 19.19
N GLY A 276 8.68 -6.85 17.95
CA GLY A 276 9.64 -6.82 16.84
C GLY A 276 10.71 -5.72 16.96
N ALA A 277 10.32 -4.53 17.42
CA ALA A 277 11.24 -3.40 17.55
C ALA A 277 12.25 -3.57 18.71
N ALA A 278 11.85 -4.25 19.79
CA ALA A 278 12.74 -4.54 20.92
C ALA A 278 13.81 -5.59 20.57
N ALA A 279 13.48 -6.58 19.73
CA ALA A 279 14.41 -7.63 19.32
C ALA A 279 15.57 -7.11 18.44
N ALA A 280 15.31 -6.13 17.56
CA ALA A 280 16.34 -5.51 16.74
C ALA A 280 17.33 -4.67 17.57
N ALA A 281 16.86 -3.99 18.61
CA ALA A 281 17.71 -3.21 19.52
C ALA A 281 18.61 -4.11 20.39
N LEU A 282 18.11 -5.26 20.86
CA LEU A 282 18.91 -6.21 21.64
C LEU A 282 19.99 -6.92 20.80
N ALA A 283 19.72 -7.23 19.53
CA ALA A 283 20.71 -7.82 18.64
C ALA A 283 21.89 -6.86 18.35
N ALA A 284 21.61 -5.56 18.18
CA ALA A 284 22.65 -4.55 17.97
C ALA A 284 23.55 -4.34 19.21
N LEU A 285 22.97 -4.38 20.41
CA LEU A 285 23.72 -4.30 21.68
C LEU A 285 24.61 -5.52 21.93
N GLY A 286 24.13 -6.73 21.57
CA GLY A 286 24.91 -7.97 21.68
C GLY A 286 26.15 -7.98 20.78
N ILE A 287 26.03 -7.53 19.53
CA ILE A 287 27.14 -7.50 18.57
C ILE A 287 28.20 -6.45 18.97
N ALA A 288 27.79 -5.30 19.50
CA ALA A 288 28.70 -4.28 20.01
C ALA A 288 29.50 -4.78 21.24
N ALA A 289 28.86 -5.53 22.14
CA ALA A 289 29.52 -6.11 23.31
C ALA A 289 30.54 -7.21 22.94
N LEU A 290 30.26 -8.03 21.93
CA LEU A 290 31.20 -9.05 21.43
C LEU A 290 32.41 -8.45 20.67
N ARG A 291 32.23 -7.34 19.94
CA ARG A 291 33.37 -6.65 19.30
C ARG A 291 34.32 -6.02 20.30
N ARG A 292 33.81 -5.48 21.42
CA ARG A 292 34.65 -4.83 22.44
C ARG A 292 35.50 -5.81 23.25
N ARG A 293 35.08 -7.08 23.37
CA ARG A 293 35.87 -8.13 24.04
C ARG A 293 37.04 -8.67 23.21
N ARG A 294 37.03 -8.49 21.88
CA ARG A 294 38.12 -8.93 20.99
C ARG A 294 39.29 -7.95 20.88
N SER A 295 39.17 -6.74 21.41
CA SER A 295 40.27 -5.75 21.38
C SER A 295 41.05 -5.66 22.70
N LEU A 296 40.80 -6.57 23.65
CA LEU A 296 41.40 -6.56 24.99
C LEU A 296 42.20 -7.84 25.31
N ASN A 297 42.37 -8.72 24.32
CA ASN A 297 43.28 -9.86 24.32
C ASN A 297 44.18 -9.77 23.09
#